data_AF-A0A7K4MX27-F1
#
_entry.id   AF-A0A7K4MX27-F1
#
_cell.length_a   1.000
_cell.length_b   1.000
_cell.length_c   1.000
_cell.angle_alpha   90.00
_cell.angle_beta   90.00
_cell.angle_gamma   90.00
#
_symmetry.space_group_name_H-M   'P 1'
#
loop_
_entity.id
_entity.type
_entity.pdbx_description
1 polymer ?
#
loop_
_entity_poly.entity_id
_entity_poly.type
_entity_poly.pdbx_seq_one_letter_code
_entity_poly.pdbx_strand_id
1 'polypeptide(L)'
;MWFDKLKEYNINIHTLVGNHTTYFKNTSEVNTLNLILDSYDNVTVYDRPTVVEFDGVPIQFIPWINSGNYDESMEALKTSSAQIVMGHLEIAGFEMYKGFSSIDGDFKKELFSRFDTVFSGHFHHKSDDGQIFYLGTPYEITWNDWNDPRGFHIFDTETRELERIVNPYSIFKKIYYDDTLPSFDKDFDMSSFKDKYVKLIVVNKKDLYKFDMFVDNLFKADAFDVKIIEDFSDLDASNVSDDIVENTEDTITLLDRYIDELPLTLDKGRLKNTMKILYNEAQDLDF
;
A
#
# COMPACT_ATOMS: atom_id res chain seq x y z
N MET A 1 18.22 -15.83 9.86
CA MET A 1 17.14 -15.14 9.10
C MET A 1 15.94 -16.08 8.98
N TRP A 2 14.76 -15.62 8.54
CA TRP A 2 13.59 -16.50 8.42
C TRP A 2 13.75 -17.55 7.30
N PHE A 3 14.58 -17.29 6.28
CA PHE A 3 14.97 -18.27 5.25
C PHE A 3 15.56 -19.56 5.84
N ASP A 4 16.41 -19.45 6.87
CA ASP A 4 17.01 -20.61 7.55
C ASP A 4 15.94 -21.49 8.20
N LYS A 5 14.89 -20.87 8.75
CA LYS A 5 13.76 -21.59 9.37
C LYS A 5 12.95 -22.36 8.33
N LEU A 6 12.73 -21.78 7.16
CA LEU A 6 12.03 -22.49 6.07
C LEU A 6 12.83 -23.69 5.57
N LYS A 7 14.16 -23.55 5.49
CA LYS A 7 15.05 -24.69 5.19
C LYS A 7 14.98 -25.77 6.27
N GLU A 8 15.03 -25.40 7.55
CA GLU A 8 14.87 -26.34 8.68
C GLU A 8 13.53 -27.10 8.63
N TYR A 9 12.47 -26.45 8.15
CA TYR A 9 11.14 -27.07 7.97
C TYR A 9 10.93 -27.76 6.62
N ASN A 10 11.98 -27.86 5.79
CA ASN A 10 11.90 -28.48 4.46
C ASN A 10 10.84 -27.82 3.56
N ILE A 11 10.72 -26.49 3.65
CA ILE A 11 9.82 -25.67 2.83
C ILE A 11 10.62 -25.09 1.67
N ASN A 12 10.17 -25.36 0.45
CA ASN A 12 10.72 -24.77 -0.77
C ASN A 12 10.10 -23.41 -1.03
N ILE A 13 10.94 -22.43 -1.35
CA ILE A 13 10.52 -21.07 -1.67
C ILE A 13 10.63 -20.88 -3.17
N HIS A 14 9.51 -20.55 -3.80
CA HIS A 14 9.44 -20.12 -5.18
C HIS A 14 9.17 -18.61 -5.17
N THR A 15 10.08 -17.82 -5.74
CA THR A 15 9.97 -16.36 -5.70
C THR A 15 10.05 -15.75 -7.09
N LEU A 16 9.12 -14.86 -7.41
CA LEU A 16 9.11 -14.12 -8.67
C LEU A 16 9.86 -12.82 -8.49
N VAL A 17 10.70 -12.46 -9.46
CA VAL A 17 11.29 -11.13 -9.54
C VAL A 17 10.17 -10.11 -9.78
N GLY A 18 9.98 -9.20 -8.84
CA GLY A 18 9.04 -8.07 -8.92
C GLY A 18 9.72 -6.77 -9.35
N ASN A 19 8.93 -5.73 -9.64
CA ASN A 19 9.42 -4.40 -10.08
C ASN A 19 10.39 -3.73 -9.10
N HIS A 20 10.24 -3.96 -7.79
CA HIS A 20 11.14 -3.42 -6.75
C HIS A 20 12.43 -4.22 -6.57
N THR A 21 12.54 -5.40 -7.18
CA THR A 21 13.71 -6.26 -7.07
C THR A 21 14.67 -6.14 -8.25
N THR A 22 14.24 -5.52 -9.35
CA THR A 22 15.09 -5.25 -10.51
C THR A 22 15.86 -3.95 -10.32
N TYR A 23 17.12 -3.92 -10.75
CA TYR A 23 17.91 -2.69 -10.72
C TYR A 23 17.58 -1.78 -11.91
N PHE A 24 17.35 -2.38 -13.09
CA PHE A 24 16.99 -1.66 -14.31
C PHE A 24 15.49 -1.81 -14.61
N LYS A 25 14.88 -0.78 -15.18
CA LYS A 25 13.46 -0.80 -15.57
C LYS A 25 13.17 -1.71 -16.76
N ASN A 26 14.17 -1.98 -17.59
CA ASN A 26 14.02 -2.66 -18.89
C ASN A 26 14.53 -4.10 -18.91
N THR A 27 15.04 -4.62 -17.79
CA THR A 27 15.53 -6.01 -17.68
C THR A 27 15.43 -6.52 -16.23
N SER A 28 15.17 -7.83 -16.10
CA SER A 28 15.15 -8.55 -14.83
C SER A 28 16.46 -9.29 -14.53
N GLU A 29 17.42 -9.29 -15.46
CA GLU A 29 18.68 -10.06 -15.35
C GLU A 29 19.54 -9.61 -14.17
N VAL A 30 19.51 -8.31 -13.86
CA VAL A 30 20.17 -7.76 -12.66
C VAL A 30 19.09 -7.50 -11.61
N ASN A 31 18.94 -8.44 -10.68
CA ASN A 31 17.97 -8.35 -9.59
C ASN A 31 18.57 -8.79 -8.25
N THR A 32 18.03 -8.22 -7.17
CA THR A 32 18.52 -8.47 -5.81
C THR A 32 18.33 -9.91 -5.37
N LEU A 33 17.24 -10.59 -5.80
CA LEU A 33 16.92 -11.94 -5.36
C LEU A 33 18.00 -12.95 -5.79
N ASN A 34 18.39 -12.92 -7.07
CA ASN A 34 19.48 -13.75 -7.60
C ASN A 34 20.83 -13.45 -6.93
N LEU A 35 21.07 -12.23 -6.45
CA LEU A 35 22.34 -11.86 -5.82
C LEU A 35 22.47 -12.33 -4.36
N ILE A 36 21.36 -12.37 -3.62
CA ILE A 36 21.40 -12.62 -2.17
C ILE A 36 20.85 -13.98 -1.76
N LEU A 37 20.05 -14.63 -2.61
CA LEU A 37 19.40 -15.90 -2.27
C LEU A 37 20.07 -17.12 -2.91
N ASP A 38 21.08 -16.93 -3.76
CA ASP A 38 21.82 -18.02 -4.44
C ASP A 38 22.48 -19.02 -3.47
N SER A 39 22.72 -18.62 -2.22
CA SER A 39 23.26 -19.51 -1.19
C SER A 39 22.24 -20.50 -0.61
N TYR A 40 20.93 -20.36 -0.91
CA TYR A 40 19.87 -21.21 -0.38
C TYR A 40 19.41 -22.23 -1.43
N ASP A 41 19.68 -23.51 -1.16
CA ASP A 41 19.28 -24.65 -2.00
C ASP A 41 17.76 -24.90 -2.07
N ASN A 42 17.02 -24.43 -1.07
CA ASN A 42 15.55 -24.54 -1.01
C ASN A 42 14.84 -23.30 -1.62
N VAL A 43 15.56 -22.42 -2.30
CA VAL A 43 14.99 -21.22 -2.94
C VAL A 43 15.19 -21.32 -4.45
N THR A 44 14.11 -21.10 -5.21
CA THR A 44 14.17 -20.92 -6.66
C THR A 44 13.62 -19.55 -7.03
N VAL A 45 14.45 -18.76 -7.70
CA VAL A 45 14.11 -17.43 -8.20
C VAL A 45 13.70 -17.55 -9.67
N TYR A 46 12.60 -16.89 -10.04
CA TYR A 46 12.09 -16.84 -11.40
C TYR A 46 12.11 -15.40 -11.89
N ASP A 47 13.01 -15.11 -12.84
CA ASP A 47 13.13 -13.82 -13.52
C ASP A 47 12.61 -13.85 -14.97
N ARG A 48 12.21 -15.04 -15.44
CA ARG A 48 11.58 -15.31 -16.74
C ARG A 48 10.30 -16.16 -16.60
N PRO A 49 9.35 -16.05 -17.55
CA PRO A 49 8.15 -16.88 -17.57
C PRO A 49 8.46 -18.37 -17.52
N THR A 50 7.90 -19.09 -16.55
CA THR A 50 8.24 -20.51 -16.32
C THR A 50 6.99 -21.28 -15.91
N VAL A 51 6.78 -22.48 -16.47
CA VAL A 51 5.76 -23.41 -15.95
C VAL A 51 6.41 -24.27 -14.89
N VAL A 52 5.81 -24.32 -13.70
CA VAL A 52 6.26 -25.13 -12.57
C VAL A 52 5.14 -26.07 -12.17
N GLU A 53 5.47 -27.33 -11.91
CA GLU A 53 4.50 -28.36 -11.53
C GLU A 53 4.52 -28.57 -10.01
N PHE A 54 3.35 -28.51 -9.39
CA PHE A 54 3.12 -28.82 -7.98
C PHE A 54 2.03 -29.88 -7.88
N ASP A 55 2.37 -31.07 -7.36
CA ASP A 55 1.40 -32.17 -7.18
C ASP A 55 0.63 -32.56 -8.47
N GLY A 56 1.31 -32.49 -9.63
CA GLY A 56 0.69 -32.74 -10.93
C GLY A 56 -0.13 -31.55 -11.49
N VAL A 57 -0.13 -30.40 -10.79
CA VAL A 57 -0.80 -29.17 -11.21
C VAL A 57 0.22 -28.20 -11.81
N PRO A 58 0.17 -27.95 -13.14
CA PRO A 58 1.03 -26.96 -13.76
C PRO A 58 0.54 -25.55 -13.44
N ILE A 59 1.46 -24.69 -13.00
CA ILE A 59 1.23 -23.27 -12.72
C ILE A 59 2.19 -22.44 -13.58
N GLN A 60 1.65 -21.46 -14.29
CA GLN A 60 2.44 -20.51 -15.06
C GLN A 60 2.90 -19.38 -14.16
N PHE A 61 4.20 -19.28 -13.93
CA PHE A 61 4.82 -18.15 -13.26
C PHE A 61 5.13 -17.05 -14.27
N ILE A 62 4.76 -15.82 -13.91
CA ILE A 62 5.00 -14.61 -14.69
C ILE A 62 5.63 -13.54 -13.78
N PRO A 63 6.96 -13.39 -13.78
CA PRO A 63 7.61 -12.31 -13.04
C PRO A 63 7.28 -10.95 -13.65
N TRP A 64 7.80 -9.88 -13.06
CA TRP A 64 7.59 -8.51 -13.55
C TRP A 64 7.91 -8.40 -15.04
N ILE A 65 6.93 -7.92 -15.80
CA ILE A 65 7.04 -7.76 -17.24
C ILE A 65 7.67 -6.39 -17.52
N ASN A 66 8.71 -6.39 -18.33
CA ASN A 66 9.41 -5.21 -18.81
C ASN A 66 9.74 -5.39 -20.30
N SER A 67 10.31 -4.37 -20.92
CA SER A 67 10.63 -4.41 -22.35
C SER A 67 11.56 -5.55 -22.77
N GLY A 68 12.39 -6.08 -21.86
CA GLY A 68 13.34 -7.16 -22.14
C GLY A 68 12.75 -8.56 -22.05
N ASN A 69 11.55 -8.72 -21.49
CA ASN A 69 10.85 -10.01 -21.39
C ASN A 69 9.38 -9.96 -21.89
N TYR A 70 8.96 -8.84 -22.49
CA TYR A 70 7.57 -8.63 -22.90
C TYR A 70 7.07 -9.71 -23.87
N ASP A 71 7.76 -9.90 -25.01
CA ASP A 71 7.33 -10.85 -26.04
C ASP A 71 7.27 -12.28 -25.52
N GLU A 72 8.27 -12.66 -24.72
CA GLU A 72 8.35 -13.97 -24.06
C GLU A 72 7.18 -14.17 -23.07
N SER A 73 6.85 -13.14 -22.29
CA SER A 73 5.74 -13.19 -21.32
C SER A 73 4.38 -13.25 -22.01
N MET A 74 4.21 -12.49 -23.09
CA MET A 74 2.98 -12.52 -23.88
C MET A 74 2.78 -13.88 -24.57
N GLU A 75 3.85 -14.46 -25.12
CA GLU A 75 3.79 -15.80 -25.69
C GLU A 75 3.48 -16.85 -24.61
N ALA A 76 4.13 -16.78 -23.45
CA ALA A 76 3.84 -17.67 -22.33
C ALA A 76 2.37 -17.60 -21.91
N LEU A 77 1.80 -16.40 -21.74
CA LEU A 77 0.37 -16.25 -21.40
C LEU A 77 -0.55 -16.84 -22.47
N LYS A 78 -0.18 -16.70 -23.74
CA LYS A 78 -0.96 -17.21 -24.87
C LYS A 78 -0.90 -18.72 -25.01
N THR A 79 0.26 -19.34 -24.81
CA THR A 79 0.50 -20.76 -25.14
C THR A 79 0.67 -21.67 -23.93
N SER A 80 0.67 -21.13 -22.70
CA SER A 80 0.86 -21.95 -21.49
C SER A 80 -0.13 -23.11 -21.44
N SER A 81 0.37 -24.28 -21.03
CA SER A 81 -0.44 -25.46 -20.72
C SER A 81 -1.12 -25.38 -19.36
N ALA A 82 -0.68 -24.47 -18.48
CA ALA A 82 -1.27 -24.26 -17.16
C ALA A 82 -2.66 -23.63 -17.26
N GLN A 83 -3.50 -23.90 -16.27
CA GLN A 83 -4.79 -23.22 -16.07
C GLN A 83 -4.73 -22.16 -14.96
N ILE A 84 -3.60 -22.11 -14.24
CA ILE A 84 -3.37 -21.16 -13.14
C ILE A 84 -2.16 -20.30 -13.51
N VAL A 85 -2.27 -19.00 -13.29
CA VAL A 85 -1.15 -18.06 -13.37
C VAL A 85 -0.84 -17.53 -11.98
N MET A 86 0.43 -17.46 -11.63
CA MET A 86 0.92 -16.67 -10.50
C MET A 86 1.89 -15.62 -11.04
N GLY A 87 1.62 -14.34 -10.79
CA GLY A 87 2.43 -13.28 -11.37
C GLY A 87 2.60 -12.02 -10.52
N HIS A 88 3.50 -11.15 -10.97
CA HIS A 88 3.64 -9.79 -10.47
C HIS A 88 3.14 -8.83 -11.55
N LEU A 89 1.81 -8.66 -11.63
CA LEU A 89 1.12 -8.05 -12.76
C LEU A 89 0.37 -6.78 -12.34
N GLU A 90 0.30 -5.81 -13.26
CA GLU A 90 -0.51 -4.60 -13.13
C GLU A 90 -1.72 -4.69 -14.07
N ILE A 91 -2.82 -5.27 -13.59
CA ILE A 91 -4.04 -5.55 -14.34
C ILE A 91 -5.06 -4.45 -14.03
N ALA A 92 -5.63 -3.87 -15.07
CA ALA A 92 -6.63 -2.82 -14.97
C ALA A 92 -7.91 -3.30 -14.24
N GLY A 93 -8.49 -2.39 -13.46
CA GLY A 93 -9.76 -2.56 -12.76
C GLY A 93 -9.67 -3.19 -11.37
N PHE A 94 -8.48 -3.23 -10.76
CA PHE A 94 -8.28 -3.73 -9.39
C PHE A 94 -7.83 -2.62 -8.44
N GLU A 95 -8.18 -2.76 -7.17
CA GLU A 95 -7.82 -1.79 -6.12
C GLU A 95 -6.35 -1.92 -5.72
N MET A 96 -5.59 -0.83 -5.92
CA MET A 96 -4.18 -0.73 -5.49
C MET A 96 -4.09 -0.44 -3.99
N TYR A 97 -4.98 0.44 -3.54
CA TYR A 97 -5.27 0.79 -2.16
C TYR A 97 -6.77 0.66 -1.94
N LYS A 98 -7.19 0.49 -0.69
CA LYS A 98 -8.60 0.43 -0.32
C LYS A 98 -9.36 1.65 -0.86
N GLY A 99 -10.30 1.41 -1.78
CA GLY A 99 -11.10 2.46 -2.42
C GLY A 99 -10.45 3.18 -3.60
N PHE A 100 -9.25 2.77 -4.04
CA PHE A 100 -8.53 3.37 -5.17
C PHE A 100 -8.12 2.30 -6.19
N SER A 101 -8.84 2.23 -7.32
CA SER A 101 -8.58 1.30 -8.42
C SER A 101 -7.55 1.83 -9.42
N SER A 102 -6.68 0.94 -9.92
CA SER A 102 -5.91 1.18 -11.14
C SER A 102 -6.84 1.05 -12.35
N ILE A 103 -7.23 2.17 -12.96
CA ILE A 103 -8.13 2.16 -14.14
C ILE A 103 -7.37 1.80 -15.41
N ASP A 104 -6.13 2.26 -15.53
CA ASP A 104 -5.34 2.22 -16.77
C ASP A 104 -4.23 1.16 -16.79
N GLY A 105 -4.18 0.27 -15.78
CA GLY A 105 -3.06 -0.67 -15.56
C GLY A 105 -2.54 -1.37 -16.84
N ASP A 106 -1.28 -1.78 -16.82
CA ASP A 106 -0.53 -2.27 -17.99
C ASP A 106 -1.22 -3.37 -18.81
N PHE A 107 -2.04 -4.21 -18.17
CA PHE A 107 -2.73 -5.32 -18.81
C PHE A 107 -4.24 -5.25 -18.62
N LYS A 108 -4.97 -5.62 -19.69
CA LYS A 108 -6.42 -5.78 -19.60
C LYS A 108 -6.80 -7.18 -19.15
N LYS A 109 -7.92 -7.32 -18.43
CA LYS A 109 -8.41 -8.60 -17.89
C LYS A 109 -8.60 -9.67 -18.97
N GLU A 110 -8.97 -9.29 -20.19
CA GLU A 110 -9.24 -10.22 -21.30
C GLU A 110 -8.01 -11.05 -21.68
N LEU A 111 -6.80 -10.54 -21.43
CA LEU A 111 -5.55 -11.27 -21.64
C LEU A 111 -5.50 -12.58 -20.86
N PHE A 112 -6.20 -12.64 -19.72
CA PHE A 112 -6.18 -13.76 -18.79
C PHE A 112 -7.42 -14.66 -18.86
N SER A 113 -8.35 -14.36 -19.78
CA SER A 113 -9.66 -15.03 -19.87
C SER A 113 -9.62 -16.55 -20.04
N ARG A 114 -8.49 -17.10 -20.53
CA ARG A 114 -8.30 -18.55 -20.74
C ARG A 114 -7.85 -19.32 -19.50
N PHE A 115 -7.47 -18.62 -18.42
CA PHE A 115 -7.03 -19.23 -17.18
C PHE A 115 -8.20 -19.38 -16.23
N ASP A 116 -8.26 -20.49 -15.50
CA ASP A 116 -9.27 -20.71 -14.45
C ASP A 116 -9.06 -19.70 -13.30
N THR A 117 -7.80 -19.41 -12.98
CA THR A 117 -7.45 -18.55 -11.85
C THR A 117 -6.13 -17.82 -12.09
N VAL A 118 -6.08 -16.54 -11.72
CA VAL A 118 -4.86 -15.74 -11.73
C VAL A 118 -4.61 -15.17 -10.35
N PHE A 119 -3.46 -15.47 -9.77
CA PHE A 119 -2.99 -14.83 -8.55
C PHE A 119 -1.95 -13.78 -8.92
N SER A 120 -2.16 -12.53 -8.49
CA SER A 120 -1.21 -11.45 -8.68
C SER A 120 -0.73 -10.83 -7.37
N GLY A 121 0.52 -10.39 -7.37
CA GLY A 121 1.08 -9.45 -6.41
C GLY A 121 0.99 -8.02 -6.95
N HIS A 122 2.02 -7.20 -6.71
CA HIS A 122 2.14 -5.79 -7.11
C HIS A 122 1.22 -4.82 -6.33
N PHE A 123 -0.10 -5.04 -6.35
CA PHE A 123 -1.01 -4.25 -5.51
C PHE A 123 -1.04 -4.80 -4.09
N HIS A 124 -0.90 -3.89 -3.12
CA HIS A 124 -0.79 -4.25 -1.71
C HIS A 124 -2.15 -4.44 -1.05
N HIS A 125 -3.22 -3.88 -1.64
CA HIS A 125 -4.58 -4.16 -1.26
C HIS A 125 -5.09 -5.48 -1.86
N LYS A 126 -5.81 -6.26 -1.05
CA LYS A 126 -6.44 -7.50 -1.51
C LYS A 126 -7.73 -7.16 -2.26
N SER A 127 -7.81 -7.49 -3.54
CA SER A 127 -9.02 -7.35 -4.34
C SER A 127 -9.16 -8.53 -5.32
N ASP A 128 -10.39 -8.87 -5.71
CA ASP A 128 -10.65 -9.95 -6.67
C ASP A 128 -11.97 -9.77 -7.42
N ASP A 129 -12.11 -10.48 -8.53
CA ASP A 129 -13.36 -10.57 -9.31
C ASP A 129 -13.85 -12.02 -9.50
N GLY A 130 -13.35 -12.95 -8.68
CA GLY A 130 -13.63 -14.37 -8.74
C GLY A 130 -12.80 -15.17 -9.74
N GLN A 131 -12.05 -14.51 -10.65
CA GLN A 131 -11.07 -15.16 -11.53
C GLN A 131 -9.65 -14.68 -11.22
N ILE A 132 -9.47 -13.37 -11.10
CA ILE A 132 -8.19 -12.73 -10.83
C ILE A 132 -8.20 -12.24 -9.39
N PHE A 133 -7.17 -12.61 -8.64
CA PHE A 133 -7.01 -12.34 -7.23
C PHE A 133 -5.71 -11.59 -7.00
N TYR A 134 -5.80 -10.33 -6.60
CA TYR A 134 -4.71 -9.63 -5.93
C TYR A 134 -4.66 -10.07 -4.48
N LEU A 135 -3.56 -10.74 -4.12
CA LEU A 135 -3.43 -11.35 -2.79
C LEU A 135 -3.15 -10.32 -1.68
N GLY A 136 -2.64 -9.15 -2.05
CA GLY A 136 -2.24 -8.09 -1.12
C GLY A 136 -0.97 -8.45 -0.32
N THR A 137 -0.61 -7.56 0.61
CA THR A 137 0.56 -7.75 1.48
C THR A 137 0.20 -8.46 2.80
N PRO A 138 1.17 -9.19 3.39
CA PRO A 138 0.96 -9.88 4.67
C PRO A 138 0.98 -8.95 5.89
N TYR A 139 1.38 -7.69 5.73
CA TYR A 139 1.44 -6.69 6.78
C TYR A 139 1.22 -5.27 6.22
N GLU A 140 0.98 -4.32 7.13
CA GLU A 140 0.80 -2.91 6.81
C GLU A 140 2.18 -2.26 6.56
N ILE A 141 2.27 -1.41 5.53
CA ILE A 141 3.49 -0.73 5.08
C ILE A 141 3.31 0.78 5.21
N THR A 142 2.15 1.32 4.82
CA THR A 142 1.86 2.76 4.77
C THR A 142 0.58 3.10 5.54
N TRP A 143 0.35 4.39 5.83
CA TRP A 143 -0.89 4.84 6.49
C TRP A 143 -2.18 4.57 5.71
N ASN A 144 -2.09 4.31 4.40
CA ASN A 144 -3.23 3.87 3.58
C ASN A 144 -3.69 2.44 3.95
N ASP A 145 -2.85 1.70 4.66
CA ASP A 145 -3.13 0.34 5.11
C ASP A 145 -3.88 0.32 6.45
N TRP A 146 -4.08 1.48 7.09
CA TRP A 146 -4.83 1.56 8.32
C TRP A 146 -6.27 1.06 8.11
N ASN A 147 -6.69 0.13 8.97
CA ASN A 147 -8.01 -0.49 8.91
C ASN A 147 -8.28 -1.23 7.58
N ASP A 148 -7.22 -1.80 7.00
CA ASP A 148 -7.26 -2.69 5.86
C ASP A 148 -6.61 -4.04 6.26
N PRO A 149 -7.41 -5.09 6.55
CA PRO A 149 -6.87 -6.35 7.06
C PRO A 149 -5.80 -6.93 6.13
N ARG A 150 -4.64 -7.27 6.69
CA ARG A 150 -3.50 -7.87 5.97
C ARG A 150 -3.40 -9.37 6.23
N GLY A 151 -2.66 -10.09 5.41
CA GLY A 151 -2.53 -11.53 5.59
C GLY A 151 -1.93 -12.25 4.39
N PHE A 152 -1.87 -13.57 4.48
CA PHE A 152 -1.42 -14.43 3.39
C PHE A 152 -2.49 -15.47 3.05
N HIS A 153 -2.25 -16.23 1.99
CA HIS A 153 -3.19 -17.23 1.51
C HIS A 153 -2.52 -18.60 1.44
N ILE A 154 -3.32 -19.65 1.67
CA ILE A 154 -2.96 -21.04 1.44
C ILE A 154 -3.77 -21.49 0.23
N PHE A 155 -3.08 -21.92 -0.82
CA PHE A 155 -3.71 -22.49 -1.99
C PHE A 155 -3.48 -23.99 -1.99
N ASP A 156 -4.58 -24.75 -1.92
CA ASP A 156 -4.55 -26.21 -1.97
C ASP A 156 -4.56 -26.66 -3.45
N THR A 157 -3.52 -27.35 -3.89
CA THR A 157 -3.36 -27.79 -5.28
C THR A 157 -4.34 -28.90 -5.68
N GLU A 158 -4.78 -29.72 -4.74
CA GLU A 158 -5.71 -30.83 -4.99
C GLU A 158 -7.14 -30.32 -5.14
N THR A 159 -7.59 -29.45 -4.22
CA THR A 159 -8.96 -28.94 -4.19
C THR A 159 -9.15 -27.63 -4.96
N ARG A 160 -8.05 -26.91 -5.21
CA ARG A 160 -8.00 -25.53 -5.74
C ARG A 160 -8.69 -24.50 -4.83
N GLU A 161 -8.83 -24.81 -3.55
CA GLU A 161 -9.35 -23.86 -2.56
C GLU A 161 -8.28 -22.85 -2.14
N LEU A 162 -8.69 -21.58 -2.00
CA LEU A 162 -7.84 -20.49 -1.51
C LEU A 162 -8.31 -20.04 -0.12
N GLU A 163 -7.60 -20.46 0.91
CA GLU A 163 -7.85 -20.04 2.29
C GLU A 163 -7.06 -18.76 2.61
N ARG A 164 -7.70 -17.79 3.27
CA ARG A 164 -7.04 -16.57 3.73
C ARG A 164 -6.72 -16.65 5.22
N ILE A 165 -5.46 -16.45 5.57
CA ILE A 165 -4.98 -16.33 6.94
C ILE A 165 -4.73 -14.85 7.24
N VAL A 166 -5.60 -14.25 8.06
CA VAL A 166 -5.51 -12.84 8.44
C VAL A 166 -4.40 -12.66 9.48
N ASN A 167 -3.54 -11.67 9.25
CA ASN A 167 -2.52 -11.26 10.21
C ASN A 167 -3.21 -10.62 11.44
N PRO A 168 -3.04 -11.17 12.66
CA PRO A 168 -3.67 -10.62 13.85
C PRO A 168 -3.02 -9.30 14.32
N TYR A 169 -1.85 -8.96 13.78
CA TYR A 169 -1.11 -7.75 14.13
C TYR A 169 -1.42 -6.61 13.15
N SER A 170 -1.75 -5.45 13.70
CA SER A 170 -1.70 -4.16 13.03
C SER A 170 -0.53 -3.33 13.58
N ILE A 171 -0.09 -2.31 12.86
CA ILE A 171 0.91 -1.37 13.36
C ILE A 171 0.42 0.07 13.32
N PHE A 172 -0.52 0.42 12.44
CA PHE A 172 -1.09 1.76 12.38
C PHE A 172 -2.35 1.89 13.24
N LYS A 173 -2.47 3.00 13.95
CA LYS A 173 -3.67 3.39 14.68
C LYS A 173 -3.97 4.87 14.47
N LYS A 174 -5.15 5.19 13.94
CA LYS A 174 -5.69 6.55 13.93
C LYS A 174 -6.63 6.75 15.13
N ILE A 175 -6.52 7.91 15.76
CA ILE A 175 -7.39 8.39 16.83
C ILE A 175 -7.97 9.72 16.36
N TYR A 176 -9.28 9.89 16.45
CA TYR A 176 -9.95 11.15 16.10
C TYR A 176 -10.38 11.85 17.39
N TYR A 177 -9.59 12.82 17.84
CA TYR A 177 -9.81 13.57 19.07
C TYR A 177 -10.95 14.57 18.93
N ASP A 178 -12.01 14.36 19.72
CA ASP A 178 -13.14 15.26 19.83
C ASP A 178 -13.65 15.30 21.28
N ASP A 179 -13.24 16.33 22.02
CA ASP A 179 -13.63 16.50 23.43
C ASP A 179 -15.04 17.04 23.64
N THR A 180 -15.80 17.27 22.56
CA THR A 180 -17.22 17.60 22.63
C THR A 180 -18.07 16.36 22.80
N LEU A 181 -17.52 15.17 22.49
CA LEU A 181 -18.19 13.89 22.66
C LEU A 181 -18.17 13.47 24.15
N PRO A 182 -19.34 13.13 24.77
CA PRO A 182 -19.46 12.90 26.22
C PRO A 182 -18.62 11.75 26.83
N SER A 183 -17.91 10.96 26.03
CA SER A 183 -17.17 9.78 26.46
C SER A 183 -15.84 9.55 25.73
N PHE A 184 -15.34 10.55 24.99
CA PHE A 184 -14.15 10.39 24.13
C PHE A 184 -12.98 9.70 24.86
N ASP A 185 -12.63 10.18 26.05
CA ASP A 185 -11.48 9.69 26.83
C ASP A 185 -11.67 8.28 27.42
N LYS A 186 -12.91 7.83 27.61
CA LYS A 186 -13.23 6.53 28.22
C LYS A 186 -13.13 5.36 27.26
N ASP A 187 -13.15 5.64 25.97
CA ASP A 187 -13.17 4.63 24.91
C ASP A 187 -11.75 4.18 24.51
N PHE A 188 -10.70 4.77 25.09
CA PHE A 188 -9.31 4.46 24.78
C PHE A 188 -8.61 3.68 25.89
N ASP A 189 -8.35 2.41 25.60
CA ASP A 189 -7.34 1.65 26.32
C ASP A 189 -5.95 2.07 25.83
N MET A 190 -5.23 2.86 26.64
CA MET A 190 -3.89 3.35 26.31
C MET A 190 -2.91 2.21 26.04
N SER A 191 -3.09 1.04 26.65
CA SER A 191 -2.21 -0.11 26.42
C SER A 191 -2.32 -0.67 25.00
N SER A 192 -3.43 -0.39 24.30
CA SER A 192 -3.64 -0.81 22.91
C SER A 192 -2.76 -0.07 21.88
N PHE A 193 -2.11 1.01 22.30
CA PHE A 193 -1.20 1.81 21.47
C PHE A 193 0.26 1.38 21.56
N LYS A 194 0.58 0.46 22.47
CA LYS A 194 1.92 -0.10 22.58
C LYS A 194 2.34 -0.79 21.27
N ASP A 195 3.59 -0.59 20.87
CA ASP A 195 4.17 -1.17 19.64
C ASP A 195 3.36 -0.78 18.37
N LYS A 196 2.75 0.40 18.37
CA LYS A 196 2.03 0.98 17.22
C LYS A 196 2.64 2.31 16.78
N TYR A 197 2.41 2.66 15.52
CA TYR A 197 2.48 4.02 15.01
C TYR A 197 1.10 4.65 15.18
N VAL A 198 1.01 5.72 15.95
CA VAL A 198 -0.25 6.38 16.27
C VAL A 198 -0.35 7.73 15.58
N LYS A 199 -1.49 7.99 14.94
CA LYS A 199 -1.84 9.28 14.36
C LYS A 199 -3.05 9.84 15.11
N LEU A 200 -2.84 10.90 15.88
CA LEU A 200 -3.87 11.63 16.59
C LEU A 200 -4.36 12.78 15.71
N ILE A 201 -5.60 12.70 15.25
CA ILE A 201 -6.26 13.68 14.40
C ILE A 201 -7.18 14.51 15.28
N VAL A 202 -6.89 15.80 15.45
CA VAL A 202 -7.65 16.69 16.34
C VAL A 202 -8.80 17.31 15.55
N VAL A 203 -10.02 16.85 15.82
CA VAL A 203 -11.26 17.34 15.20
C VAL A 203 -11.83 18.50 16.01
N ASN A 204 -11.98 18.33 17.33
CA ASN A 204 -12.41 19.38 18.23
C ASN A 204 -11.61 19.36 19.54
N LYS A 205 -11.08 20.52 19.93
CA LYS A 205 -10.28 20.73 21.15
C LYS A 205 -10.78 21.96 21.91
N LYS A 206 -11.84 21.82 22.70
CA LYS A 206 -12.38 22.88 23.56
C LYS A 206 -11.75 22.93 24.95
N ASP A 207 -11.31 21.78 25.46
CA ASP A 207 -10.72 21.60 26.79
C ASP A 207 -9.23 21.28 26.65
N LEU A 208 -8.41 22.33 26.61
CA LEU A 208 -6.95 22.23 26.44
C LEU A 208 -6.31 21.33 27.50
N TYR A 209 -6.83 21.37 28.74
CA TYR A 209 -6.29 20.55 29.83
C TYR A 209 -6.54 19.06 29.59
N LYS A 210 -7.74 18.69 29.12
CA LYS A 210 -8.02 17.30 28.74
C LYS A 210 -7.19 16.85 27.55
N PHE A 211 -6.94 17.73 26.59
CA PHE A 211 -6.09 17.41 25.45
C PHE A 211 -4.66 17.14 25.88
N ASP A 212 -4.05 18.02 26.67
CA ASP A 212 -2.69 17.85 27.19
C ASP A 212 -2.57 16.55 27.99
N MET A 213 -3.56 16.25 28.85
CA MET A 213 -3.60 14.98 29.59
C MET A 213 -3.69 13.76 28.67
N PHE A 214 -4.49 13.82 27.60
CA PHE A 214 -4.62 12.72 26.65
C PHE A 214 -3.31 12.47 25.90
N VAL A 215 -2.69 13.54 25.40
CA VAL A 215 -1.40 13.51 24.70
C VAL A 215 -0.29 12.96 25.61
N ASP A 216 -0.22 13.43 26.86
CA ASP A 216 0.74 12.94 27.85
C ASP A 216 0.57 11.43 28.12
N ASN A 217 -0.67 10.96 28.20
CA ASN A 217 -0.96 9.54 28.39
C ASN A 217 -0.59 8.72 27.14
N LEU A 218 -0.80 9.28 25.95
CA LEU A 218 -0.45 8.64 24.69
C LEU A 218 1.07 8.51 24.53
N PHE A 219 1.85 9.54 24.89
CA PHE A 219 3.31 9.45 24.91
C PHE A 219 3.86 8.46 25.96
N LYS A 220 3.08 8.17 27.01
CA LYS A 220 3.41 7.14 28.01
C LYS A 220 3.02 5.72 27.59
N ALA A 221 2.32 5.56 26.46
CA ALA A 221 1.79 4.28 26.00
C ALA A 221 2.81 3.35 25.31
N ASP A 222 4.09 3.73 25.24
CA ASP A 222 5.15 2.93 24.60
C ASP A 222 4.86 2.64 23.11
N ALA A 223 4.28 3.64 22.43
CA ALA A 223 4.11 3.63 20.98
C ALA A 223 5.47 3.83 20.28
N PHE A 224 5.62 3.28 19.07
CA PHE A 224 6.83 3.50 18.26
C PHE A 224 6.95 4.97 17.81
N ASP A 225 5.81 5.58 17.48
CA ASP A 225 5.72 6.98 17.10
C ASP A 225 4.31 7.52 17.35
N VAL A 226 4.21 8.82 17.63
CA VAL A 226 2.94 9.54 17.81
C VAL A 226 2.98 10.82 16.99
N LYS A 227 2.21 10.86 15.90
CA LYS A 227 2.03 12.05 15.06
C LYS A 227 0.70 12.71 15.40
N ILE A 228 0.73 13.97 15.81
CA ILE A 228 -0.46 14.78 16.07
C ILE A 228 -0.71 15.65 14.84
N ILE A 229 -1.92 15.63 14.33
CA ILE A 229 -2.38 16.40 13.17
C ILE A 229 -3.63 17.15 13.61
N GLU A 230 -3.65 18.46 13.44
CA GLU A 230 -4.88 19.23 13.63
C GLU A 230 -5.68 19.19 12.34
N ASP A 231 -6.92 18.71 12.44
CA ASP A 231 -7.84 18.64 11.30
C ASP A 231 -8.52 19.99 11.15
N PHE A 232 -8.06 20.76 10.17
CA PHE A 232 -8.61 22.07 9.84
C PHE A 232 -9.71 22.00 8.77
N SER A 233 -10.15 20.81 8.35
CA SER A 233 -11.15 20.66 7.29
C SER A 233 -12.54 21.21 7.69
N ASP A 234 -12.85 21.25 8.99
CA ASP A 234 -14.04 21.89 9.56
C ASP A 234 -13.82 23.38 9.94
N LEU A 235 -12.61 23.92 9.77
CA LEU A 235 -12.44 25.37 9.83
C LEU A 235 -13.01 25.97 8.55
N ASP A 236 -14.23 26.50 8.66
CA ASP A 236 -14.72 27.55 7.78
C ASP A 236 -13.54 28.47 7.42
N ALA A 237 -13.26 28.65 6.13
CA ALA A 237 -12.06 29.33 5.61
C ALA A 237 -11.88 30.79 6.11
N SER A 238 -12.81 31.29 6.92
CA SER A 238 -12.76 32.55 7.64
C SER A 238 -12.03 32.50 9.00
N ASN A 239 -11.70 31.32 9.53
CA ASN A 239 -11.13 31.14 10.87
C ASN A 239 -9.72 30.53 10.91
N VAL A 240 -9.05 30.39 9.76
CA VAL A 240 -7.63 30.05 9.72
C VAL A 240 -6.85 31.24 10.27
N SER A 241 -6.27 31.12 11.46
CA SER A 241 -5.45 32.18 12.05
C SER A 241 -4.18 32.40 11.24
N ASP A 242 -3.80 33.67 11.07
CA ASP A 242 -2.62 34.11 10.30
C ASP A 242 -1.30 33.44 10.78
N ASP A 243 -1.24 32.96 12.02
CA ASP A 243 -0.08 32.30 12.64
C ASP A 243 0.32 30.96 11.97
N ILE A 244 -0.62 30.28 11.29
CA ILE A 244 -0.34 29.02 10.56
C ILE A 244 0.40 29.30 9.24
N VAL A 245 0.19 30.48 8.66
CA VAL A 245 0.76 30.91 7.37
C VAL A 245 2.24 31.29 7.52
N GLU A 246 2.67 31.77 8.68
CA GLU A 246 4.06 32.20 8.92
C GLU A 246 5.10 31.05 8.96
N ASN A 247 4.70 29.79 9.13
CA ASN A 247 5.66 28.67 9.27
C ASN A 247 5.94 27.86 7.98
N THR A 248 5.30 28.20 6.84
CA THR A 248 5.46 27.48 5.55
C THR A 248 5.94 28.41 4.40
N GLU A 249 6.58 29.52 4.78
CA GLU A 249 6.73 30.75 3.98
C GLU A 249 7.26 30.62 2.54
N ASP A 250 8.02 29.61 2.15
CA ASP A 250 8.71 29.68 0.84
C ASP A 250 7.91 29.14 -0.36
N THR A 251 7.24 27.99 -0.23
CA THR A 251 6.60 27.35 -1.41
C THR A 251 5.21 27.93 -1.68
N ILE A 252 4.42 28.17 -0.64
CA ILE A 252 3.06 28.70 -0.76
C ILE A 252 3.10 30.14 -1.28
N THR A 253 4.02 30.96 -0.77
CA THR A 253 4.20 32.35 -1.22
C THR A 253 4.64 32.44 -2.68
N LEU A 254 5.50 31.50 -3.14
CA LEU A 254 5.92 31.43 -4.54
C LEU A 254 4.73 31.08 -5.47
N LEU A 255 3.91 30.11 -5.08
CA LEU A 255 2.71 29.70 -5.83
C LEU A 255 1.66 30.82 -5.87
N ASP A 256 1.44 31.52 -4.76
CA ASP A 256 0.53 32.66 -4.70
C ASP A 256 0.96 33.79 -5.64
N ARG A 257 2.26 34.12 -5.66
CA ARG A 257 2.81 35.14 -6.57
C ARG A 257 2.66 34.73 -8.03
N TYR A 258 2.91 33.45 -8.35
CA TYR A 258 2.72 32.94 -9.70
C TYR A 258 1.27 33.06 -10.17
N ILE A 259 0.29 32.73 -9.30
CA ILE A 259 -1.14 32.85 -9.62
C ILE A 259 -1.56 34.32 -9.83
N ASP A 260 -0.97 35.24 -9.07
CA ASP A 260 -1.22 36.68 -9.24
C ASP A 260 -0.73 37.22 -10.58
N GLU A 261 0.38 36.71 -11.08
CA GLU A 261 0.97 37.13 -12.37
C GLU A 261 0.24 36.56 -13.59
N LEU A 262 -0.57 35.50 -13.43
CA LEU A 262 -1.30 34.90 -14.54
C LEU A 262 -2.39 35.86 -15.08
N PRO A 263 -2.46 36.11 -16.40
CA PRO A 263 -3.47 36.99 -16.99
C PRO A 263 -4.82 36.25 -17.16
N LEU A 264 -5.41 35.82 -16.05
CA LEU A 264 -6.69 35.09 -16.01
C LEU A 264 -7.84 36.00 -15.55
N THR A 265 -9.03 35.77 -16.11
CA THR A 265 -10.29 36.42 -15.70
C THR A 265 -11.05 35.66 -14.61
N LEU A 266 -10.50 34.52 -14.16
CA LEU A 266 -11.04 33.70 -13.08
C LEU A 266 -10.70 34.29 -11.72
N ASP A 267 -11.47 33.91 -10.70
CA ASP A 267 -11.22 34.29 -9.31
C ASP A 267 -9.90 33.67 -8.81
N LYS A 268 -8.86 34.51 -8.79
CA LYS A 268 -7.52 34.13 -8.34
C LYS A 268 -7.49 33.75 -6.87
N GLY A 269 -8.36 34.33 -6.03
CA GLY A 269 -8.45 33.99 -4.60
C GLY A 269 -8.93 32.57 -4.40
N ARG A 270 -9.96 32.17 -5.17
CA ARG A 270 -10.42 30.78 -5.17
C ARG A 270 -9.36 29.81 -5.68
N LEU A 271 -8.61 30.19 -6.71
CA LEU A 271 -7.55 29.35 -7.28
C LEU A 271 -6.38 29.13 -6.31
N LYS A 272 -5.97 30.19 -5.60
CA LYS A 272 -4.97 30.13 -4.52
C LYS A 272 -5.42 29.20 -3.40
N ASN A 273 -6.67 29.32 -2.96
CA ASN A 273 -7.21 28.44 -1.92
C ASN A 273 -7.22 26.97 -2.37
N THR A 274 -7.64 26.67 -3.60
CA THR A 274 -7.57 25.31 -4.12
C THR A 274 -6.14 24.77 -4.19
N MET A 275 -5.18 25.59 -4.60
CA MET A 275 -3.77 25.18 -4.63
C MET A 275 -3.18 24.95 -3.25
N LYS A 276 -3.56 25.74 -2.24
CA LYS A 276 -3.14 25.53 -0.84
C LYS A 276 -3.71 24.23 -0.27
N ILE A 277 -4.98 23.94 -0.56
CA ILE A 277 -5.62 22.68 -0.19
C ILE A 277 -4.86 21.50 -0.82
N LEU A 278 -4.64 21.53 -2.13
CA LEU A 278 -3.92 20.48 -2.84
C LEU A 278 -2.47 20.32 -2.37
N TYR A 279 -1.79 21.42 -2.04
CA TYR A 279 -0.43 21.40 -1.52
C TYR A 279 -0.36 20.74 -0.15
N ASN A 280 -1.31 21.02 0.73
CA ASN A 280 -1.42 20.38 2.03
C ASN A 280 -1.80 18.89 1.89
N GLU A 281 -2.76 18.57 1.01
CA GLU A 281 -3.10 17.18 0.68
C GLU A 281 -1.90 16.42 0.11
N ALA A 282 -1.02 17.08 -0.65
CA ALA A 282 0.20 16.50 -1.18
C ALA A 282 1.30 16.32 -0.12
N GLN A 283 1.42 17.22 0.87
CA GLN A 283 2.29 16.99 2.03
C GLN A 283 1.79 15.82 2.90
N ASP A 284 0.48 15.61 2.95
CA ASP A 284 -0.14 14.46 3.61
C ASP A 284 0.14 13.13 2.89
N LEU A 285 0.64 13.18 1.65
CA LEU A 285 1.01 12.02 0.80
C LEU A 285 2.48 11.58 0.93
N ASP A 286 3.31 12.21 1.76
CA ASP A 286 4.75 11.87 1.81
C ASP A 286 5.05 10.47 2.40
N PHE A 287 5.90 9.75 1.66
CA PHE A 287 6.31 8.33 1.73
C PHE A 287 6.90 7.85 3.07
#